data_AF-A0A7C1IF02-F1
#
_entry.id   AF-A0A7C1IF02-F1
#
_cell.length_a   1.000
_cell.length_b   1.000
_cell.length_c   1.000
_cell.angle_alpha   90.00
_cell.angle_beta   90.00
_cell.angle_gamma   90.00
#
_symmetry.space_group_name_H-M   'P 1'
#
loop_
_entity.id
_entity.type
_entity.pdbx_description
1 polymer ?
#
loop_
_entity_poly.entity_id
_entity_poly.type
_entity_poly.pdbx_seq_one_letter_code
_entity_poly.pdbx_strand_id
1 'polypeptide(L)'
;MKSAAVRPAETTIEAVFEEFLAEQRKRLKPATVRKYEAVIDLFGHSLNGYAYQNLNTQESALFEKLYNAKGKAQREFCQIFGPEKIPENVSEFLNYFMIRKVMCGKELKKTAGTVTKKLSQWLLEKGYITPDSAADMADSGAAAVDELPAAEEFLELLEDHIDQTVDAFACEDVIEDHFSIDLVAPGKLRISGMMADAGVTITVPRHVSEACRAGWTFSGAIGKAGRRWMILEVWNVYP
;
A
#
# COMPACT_ATOMS: atom_id res chain seq x y z
N MET A 1 -25.76 -11.68 29.51
CA MET A 1 -26.18 -10.47 28.76
C MET A 1 -26.25 -10.84 27.29
N LYS A 2 -27.36 -10.58 26.59
CA LYS A 2 -27.38 -10.69 25.12
C LYS A 2 -26.53 -9.55 24.59
N SER A 3 -25.48 -9.86 23.81
CA SER A 3 -24.72 -8.82 23.12
C SER A 3 -25.66 -8.04 22.21
N ALA A 4 -25.59 -6.70 22.24
CA ALA A 4 -26.33 -5.89 21.30
C ALA A 4 -25.84 -6.19 19.88
N ALA A 5 -26.76 -6.42 18.94
CA ALA A 5 -26.39 -6.69 17.56
C ALA A 5 -25.77 -5.45 16.91
N VAL A 6 -24.59 -5.61 16.31
CA VAL A 6 -23.97 -4.59 15.46
C VAL A 6 -24.91 -4.31 14.27
N ARG A 7 -25.11 -3.03 13.96
CA ARG A 7 -25.93 -2.54 12.85
C ARG A 7 -25.06 -1.70 11.90
N PRO A 8 -25.47 -1.53 10.63
CA PRO A 8 -24.79 -0.60 9.73
C PRO A 8 -24.68 0.80 10.34
N ALA A 9 -23.59 1.48 10.04
CA ALA A 9 -23.33 2.84 10.49
C ALA A 9 -24.39 3.81 9.93
N GLU A 10 -24.78 4.80 10.74
CA GLU A 10 -25.68 5.87 10.28
C GLU A 10 -24.99 6.79 9.27
N THR A 11 -23.68 6.98 9.41
CA THR A 11 -22.80 7.70 8.48
C THR A 11 -21.74 6.73 7.99
N THR A 12 -21.85 6.31 6.73
CA THR A 12 -20.97 5.30 6.14
C THR A 12 -19.69 5.92 5.61
N ILE A 13 -18.63 5.12 5.45
CA ILE A 13 -17.38 5.55 4.80
C ILE A 13 -17.65 6.12 3.40
N GLU A 14 -18.52 5.48 2.61
CA GLU A 14 -18.90 5.95 1.27
C GLU A 14 -19.47 7.38 1.32
N ALA A 15 -20.37 7.66 2.28
CA ALA A 15 -20.94 9.00 2.45
C ALA A 15 -19.89 10.03 2.89
N VAL A 16 -18.99 9.64 3.79
CA VAL A 16 -17.91 10.50 4.29
C VAL A 16 -16.89 10.83 3.19
N PHE A 17 -16.54 9.86 2.35
CA PHE A 17 -15.66 10.06 1.20
C PHE A 17 -16.27 11.02 0.19
N GLU A 18 -17.56 10.89 -0.12
CA GLU A 18 -18.23 11.83 -1.02
C GLU A 18 -18.33 13.23 -0.40
N GLU A 19 -18.59 13.35 0.91
CA GLU A 19 -18.59 14.65 1.59
C GLU A 19 -17.21 15.32 1.51
N PHE A 20 -16.15 14.58 1.82
CA PHE A 20 -14.78 15.06 1.71
C PHE A 20 -14.48 15.57 0.29
N LEU A 21 -14.78 14.77 -0.74
CA LEU A 21 -14.55 15.14 -2.13
C LEU A 21 -15.41 16.33 -2.57
N ALA A 22 -16.67 16.40 -2.14
CA ALA A 22 -17.56 17.53 -2.44
C ALA A 22 -17.03 18.85 -1.86
N GLU A 23 -16.39 18.82 -0.68
CA GLU A 23 -15.71 19.99 -0.14
C GLU A 23 -14.43 20.33 -0.90
N GLN A 24 -13.63 19.34 -1.29
CA GLN A 24 -12.43 19.58 -2.10
C GLN A 24 -12.77 20.18 -3.47
N ARG A 25 -13.88 19.74 -4.10
CA ARG A 25 -14.38 20.28 -5.39
C ARG A 25 -14.67 21.78 -5.35
N LYS A 26 -15.07 22.32 -4.19
CA LYS A 26 -15.34 23.76 -4.01
C LYS A 26 -14.06 24.60 -3.90
N ARG A 27 -12.92 23.98 -3.59
CA ARG A 27 -11.69 24.67 -3.16
C ARG A 27 -10.51 24.45 -4.10
N LEU A 28 -10.41 23.27 -4.72
CA LEU A 28 -9.28 22.86 -5.53
C LEU A 28 -9.56 23.02 -7.03
N LYS A 29 -8.49 23.12 -7.81
CA LYS A 29 -8.58 23.13 -9.28
C LYS A 29 -9.07 21.77 -9.78
N PRO A 30 -9.83 21.71 -10.90
CA PRO A 30 -10.38 20.46 -11.42
C PRO A 30 -9.34 19.35 -11.64
N ALA A 31 -8.13 19.71 -12.06
CA ALA A 31 -7.05 18.73 -12.25
C ALA A 31 -6.57 18.09 -10.93
N THR A 32 -6.56 18.85 -9.83
CA THR A 32 -6.19 18.34 -8.51
C THR A 32 -7.32 17.50 -7.92
N VAL A 33 -8.57 17.94 -8.09
CA VAL A 33 -9.76 17.18 -7.68
C VAL A 33 -9.76 15.78 -8.28
N ARG A 34 -9.50 15.65 -9.59
CA ARG A 34 -9.45 14.33 -10.25
C ARG A 34 -8.45 13.36 -9.62
N LYS A 35 -7.32 13.88 -9.11
CA LYS A 35 -6.32 13.07 -8.41
C LYS A 35 -6.81 12.63 -7.04
N TYR A 36 -7.51 13.51 -6.33
CA TYR A 36 -8.15 13.19 -5.05
C TYR A 36 -9.23 12.13 -5.24
N GLU A 37 -10.09 12.29 -6.26
CA GLU A 37 -11.11 11.31 -6.62
C GLU A 37 -10.49 9.94 -6.92
N ALA A 38 -9.42 9.90 -7.72
CA ALA A 38 -8.72 8.65 -8.01
C ALA A 38 -8.16 7.97 -6.75
N VAL A 39 -7.54 8.72 -5.83
CA VAL A 39 -7.02 8.15 -4.59
C VAL A 39 -8.14 7.65 -3.68
N ILE A 40 -9.21 8.43 -3.50
CA ILE A 40 -10.34 8.05 -2.64
C ILE A 40 -11.07 6.82 -3.20
N ASP A 41 -11.20 6.72 -4.52
CA ASP A 41 -11.75 5.53 -5.19
C ASP A 41 -10.88 4.29 -4.94
N LEU A 42 -9.55 4.41 -5.09
CA LEU A 42 -8.62 3.33 -4.76
C LEU A 42 -8.66 2.94 -3.27
N PHE A 43 -8.80 3.91 -2.37
CA PHE A 43 -8.93 3.62 -0.94
C PHE A 43 -10.26 2.92 -0.65
N GLY A 44 -11.35 3.32 -1.29
CA GLY A 44 -12.63 2.62 -1.25
C GLY A 44 -12.51 1.15 -1.69
N HIS A 45 -11.84 0.90 -2.83
CA HIS A 45 -11.56 -0.46 -3.29
C HIS A 45 -10.70 -1.26 -2.31
N SER A 46 -9.68 -0.65 -1.70
CA SER A 46 -8.86 -1.28 -0.66
C SER A 46 -9.72 -1.68 0.55
N LEU A 47 -10.57 -0.79 1.03
CA LEU A 47 -11.46 -1.06 2.16
C LEU A 47 -12.46 -2.17 1.85
N ASN A 48 -13.10 -2.13 0.67
CA ASN A 48 -14.06 -3.15 0.27
C ASN A 48 -13.41 -4.53 0.05
N GLY A 49 -12.15 -4.55 -0.39
CA GLY A 49 -11.41 -5.79 -0.65
C GLY A 49 -10.69 -6.40 0.54
N TYR A 50 -10.31 -5.61 1.55
CA TYR A 50 -9.36 -6.09 2.59
C TYR A 50 -9.76 -5.73 4.03
N ALA A 51 -10.52 -4.66 4.27
CA ALA A 51 -10.78 -4.18 5.64
C ALA A 51 -11.59 -5.15 6.51
N TYR A 52 -12.28 -6.12 5.90
CA TYR A 52 -13.00 -7.16 6.63
C TYR A 52 -12.08 -8.01 7.52
N GLN A 53 -10.77 -8.04 7.24
CA GLN A 53 -9.77 -8.79 8.00
C GLN A 53 -9.55 -8.23 9.41
N ASN A 54 -9.89 -6.96 9.63
CA ASN A 54 -9.74 -6.26 10.90
C ASN A 54 -11.01 -6.28 11.76
N LEU A 55 -12.07 -6.95 11.30
CA LEU A 55 -13.36 -6.98 11.99
C LEU A 55 -13.34 -7.91 13.21
N ASN A 56 -14.00 -7.49 14.28
CA ASN A 56 -14.29 -8.39 15.39
C ASN A 56 -15.41 -9.37 15.02
N THR A 57 -15.61 -10.42 15.81
CA THR A 57 -16.58 -11.50 15.53
C THR A 57 -18.00 -11.01 15.22
N GLN A 58 -18.48 -9.95 15.89
CA GLN A 58 -19.84 -9.44 15.66
C GLN A 58 -19.93 -8.62 14.38
N GLU A 59 -18.90 -7.84 14.08
CA GLU A 59 -18.77 -7.09 12.84
C GLU A 59 -18.61 -8.04 11.64
N SER A 60 -17.80 -9.10 11.76
CA SER A 60 -17.65 -10.12 10.72
C SER A 60 -18.99 -10.78 10.40
N ALA A 61 -19.78 -11.15 11.42
CA ALA A 61 -21.10 -11.74 11.21
C ALA A 61 -22.08 -10.77 10.50
N LEU A 62 -22.02 -9.47 10.82
CA LEU A 62 -22.79 -8.44 10.11
C LEU A 62 -22.33 -8.32 8.65
N PHE A 63 -21.02 -8.21 8.44
CA PHE A 63 -20.41 -8.08 7.12
C PHE A 63 -20.75 -9.27 6.24
N GLU A 64 -20.51 -10.50 6.68
CA GLU A 64 -20.83 -11.71 5.94
C GLU A 64 -22.31 -11.77 5.54
N LYS A 65 -23.22 -11.40 6.45
CA LYS A 65 -24.65 -11.38 6.17
C LYS A 65 -25.01 -10.40 5.06
N LEU A 66 -24.48 -9.18 5.10
CA LEU A 66 -24.82 -8.12 4.14
C LEU A 66 -24.06 -8.26 2.83
N TYR A 67 -22.79 -8.65 2.89
CA TYR A 67 -21.95 -8.88 1.72
C TYR A 67 -22.47 -10.04 0.86
N ASN A 68 -22.94 -11.13 1.49
CA ASN A 68 -23.50 -12.28 0.78
C ASN A 68 -25.02 -12.18 0.52
N ALA A 69 -25.66 -11.07 0.89
CA ALA A 69 -27.07 -10.86 0.58
C ALA A 69 -27.27 -10.72 -0.94
N LYS A 70 -28.50 -10.97 -1.41
CA LYS A 70 -28.84 -10.86 -2.83
C LYS A 70 -29.55 -9.54 -3.13
N GLY A 71 -29.33 -9.02 -4.34
CA GLY A 71 -30.02 -7.84 -4.86
C GLY A 71 -29.75 -6.59 -4.03
N LYS A 72 -30.77 -5.75 -3.83
CA LYS A 72 -30.67 -4.45 -3.15
C LYS A 72 -30.27 -4.52 -1.67
N ALA A 73 -30.18 -5.70 -1.08
CA ALA A 73 -29.71 -5.88 0.28
C ALA A 73 -28.19 -6.10 0.38
N GLN A 74 -27.53 -6.41 -0.75
CA GLN A 74 -26.07 -6.56 -0.80
C GLN A 74 -25.41 -5.23 -0.47
N ARG A 75 -24.35 -5.27 0.35
CA ARG A 75 -23.56 -4.09 0.72
C ARG A 75 -22.08 -4.43 0.74
N GLU A 76 -21.25 -3.49 0.31
CA GLU A 76 -19.80 -3.56 0.49
C GLU A 76 -19.36 -2.92 1.82
N PHE A 77 -18.08 -3.11 2.20
CA PHE A 77 -17.56 -2.65 3.49
C PHE A 77 -17.82 -1.16 3.73
N CYS A 78 -17.52 -0.32 2.74
CA CYS A 78 -17.71 1.15 2.81
C CYS A 78 -19.17 1.57 2.93
N GLN A 79 -20.13 0.67 2.66
CA GLN A 79 -21.57 0.92 2.78
C GLN A 79 -22.15 0.37 4.09
N ILE A 80 -21.35 -0.35 4.88
CA ILE A 80 -21.75 -0.98 6.14
C ILE A 80 -21.16 -0.23 7.33
N PHE A 81 -19.86 0.09 7.27
CA PHE A 81 -19.11 0.64 8.39
C PHE A 81 -18.90 2.15 8.28
N GLY A 82 -18.62 2.79 9.42
CA GLY A 82 -18.42 4.21 9.54
C GLY A 82 -16.95 4.64 9.46
N PRO A 83 -16.69 5.95 9.49
CA PRO A 83 -15.37 6.53 9.31
C PRO A 83 -14.35 6.12 10.39
N GLU A 84 -14.80 5.64 11.54
CA GLU A 84 -13.96 5.09 12.61
C GLU A 84 -13.10 3.90 12.15
N LYS A 85 -13.47 3.23 11.05
CA LYS A 85 -12.71 2.13 10.45
C LYS A 85 -11.63 2.58 9.46
N ILE A 86 -11.59 3.85 9.07
CA ILE A 86 -10.59 4.35 8.11
C ILE A 86 -9.17 4.27 8.67
N PRO A 87 -8.88 4.74 9.91
CA PRO A 87 -7.51 4.84 10.41
C PRO A 87 -6.76 3.50 10.45
N GLU A 88 -7.39 2.44 10.96
CA GLU A 88 -6.76 1.11 11.10
C GLU A 88 -6.43 0.45 9.75
N ASN A 89 -7.01 0.96 8.65
CA ASN A 89 -6.80 0.44 7.30
C ASN A 89 -5.89 1.31 6.43
N VAL A 90 -5.33 2.41 6.96
CA VAL A 90 -4.41 3.27 6.19
C VAL A 90 -3.12 2.54 5.82
N SER A 91 -2.56 1.74 6.73
CA SER A 91 -1.35 0.95 6.43
C SER A 91 -1.62 -0.09 5.34
N GLU A 92 -2.75 -0.79 5.39
CA GLU A 92 -3.14 -1.74 4.34
C GLU A 92 -3.27 -1.04 2.98
N PHE A 93 -3.86 0.16 2.95
CA PHE A 93 -3.98 0.94 1.72
C PHE A 93 -2.63 1.40 1.16
N LEU A 94 -1.81 2.08 1.97
CA LEU A 94 -0.57 2.69 1.50
C LEU A 94 0.55 1.67 1.29
N ASN A 95 0.74 0.75 2.22
CA ASN A 95 1.94 -0.10 2.28
C ASN A 95 1.72 -1.48 1.63
N TYR A 96 0.48 -1.84 1.31
CA TYR A 96 0.17 -3.08 0.61
C TYR A 96 -0.61 -2.84 -0.68
N PHE A 97 -1.78 -2.21 -0.62
CA PHE A 97 -2.68 -2.08 -1.79
C PHE A 97 -2.06 -1.21 -2.89
N MET A 98 -1.60 0.00 -2.56
CA MET A 98 -0.98 0.92 -3.52
C MET A 98 0.31 0.36 -4.15
N ILE A 99 1.01 -0.53 -3.45
CA ILE A 99 2.24 -1.16 -3.95
C ILE A 99 1.91 -2.38 -4.82
N ARG A 100 1.03 -3.27 -4.33
CA ARG A 100 0.83 -4.61 -4.90
C ARG A 100 -0.35 -4.74 -5.86
N LYS A 101 -1.33 -3.85 -5.75
CA LYS A 101 -2.63 -3.99 -6.44
C LYS A 101 -2.90 -2.90 -7.47
N VAL A 102 -2.15 -1.80 -7.42
CA VAL A 102 -2.37 -0.63 -8.27
C VAL A 102 -1.17 -0.42 -9.19
N MET A 103 -1.35 -0.67 -10.48
CA MET A 103 -0.37 -0.27 -11.49
C MET A 103 -0.48 1.24 -11.73
N CYS A 104 0.34 2.02 -11.03
CA CYS A 104 0.36 3.47 -11.17
C CYS A 104 1.76 4.05 -10.91
N GLY A 105 2.07 5.13 -11.63
CA GLY A 105 3.37 5.78 -11.50
C GLY A 105 3.52 6.63 -10.24
N LYS A 106 4.75 7.10 -10.03
CA LYS A 106 5.23 7.93 -8.91
C LYS A 106 4.31 9.08 -8.49
N GLU A 107 3.65 9.73 -9.46
CA GLU A 107 2.78 10.89 -9.20
C GLU A 107 1.51 10.53 -8.42
N LEU A 108 0.85 9.42 -8.78
CA LEU A 108 -0.35 8.97 -8.07
C LEU A 108 0.02 8.42 -6.69
N LYS A 109 1.13 7.70 -6.57
CA LYS A 109 1.68 7.22 -5.29
C LYS A 109 1.96 8.37 -4.32
N LYS A 110 2.60 9.45 -4.78
CA LYS A 110 2.79 10.67 -4.00
C LYS A 110 1.47 11.33 -3.58
N THR A 111 0.52 11.36 -4.51
CA THR A 111 -0.81 11.91 -4.26
C THR A 111 -1.53 11.10 -3.19
N ALA A 112 -1.38 9.76 -3.16
CA ALA A 112 -1.99 8.91 -2.15
C ALA A 112 -1.61 9.33 -0.73
N GLY A 113 -0.31 9.49 -0.44
CA GLY A 113 0.15 9.99 0.86
C GLY A 113 -0.38 11.41 1.19
N THR A 114 -0.42 12.30 0.18
CA THR A 114 -0.94 13.68 0.35
C THR A 114 -2.42 13.68 0.71
N VAL A 115 -3.23 12.90 0.01
CA VAL A 115 -4.68 12.81 0.23
C VAL A 115 -4.97 12.15 1.57
N THR A 116 -4.26 11.07 1.94
CA THR A 116 -4.41 10.43 3.26
C THR A 116 -4.16 11.43 4.39
N LYS A 117 -3.08 12.22 4.30
CA LYS A 117 -2.78 13.27 5.29
C LYS A 117 -3.86 14.36 5.35
N LYS A 118 -4.45 14.73 4.20
CA LYS A 118 -5.52 15.74 4.15
C LYS A 118 -6.84 15.20 4.66
N LEU A 119 -7.13 13.93 4.35
CA LEU A 119 -8.30 13.24 4.85
C LEU A 119 -8.24 13.09 6.37
N SER A 120 -7.08 12.76 6.96
CA SER A 120 -6.97 12.62 8.41
C SER A 120 -7.28 13.92 9.17
N GLN A 121 -6.74 15.04 8.68
CA GLN A 121 -7.04 16.37 9.22
C GLN A 121 -8.54 16.69 9.11
N TRP A 122 -9.13 16.43 7.95
CA TRP A 122 -10.55 16.71 7.71
C TRP A 122 -11.47 15.84 8.57
N LEU A 123 -11.18 14.54 8.71
CA LEU A 123 -11.93 13.62 9.57
C LEU A 123 -11.88 14.06 11.04
N LEU A 124 -10.73 14.54 11.50
CA LEU A 124 -10.57 15.10 12.85
C LEU A 124 -11.41 16.37 13.03
N GLU A 125 -11.33 17.31 12.09
CA GLU A 125 -12.09 18.56 12.12
C GLU A 125 -13.61 18.32 12.15
N LYS A 126 -14.08 17.26 11.48
CA LYS A 126 -15.48 16.82 11.48
C LYS A 126 -15.88 16.02 12.72
N GLY A 127 -14.92 15.63 13.56
CA GLY A 127 -15.15 14.83 14.76
C GLY A 127 -15.44 13.35 14.47
N TYR A 128 -15.05 12.85 13.30
CA TYR A 128 -15.25 11.44 12.91
C TYR A 128 -14.22 10.48 13.50
N ILE A 129 -13.02 10.98 13.82
CA ILE A 129 -11.94 10.19 14.39
C ILE A 129 -11.28 10.91 15.57
N THR A 130 -10.53 10.17 16.37
CA THR A 130 -9.80 10.74 17.51
C THR A 130 -8.53 11.48 17.05
N PRO A 131 -7.98 12.38 17.88
CA PRO A 131 -6.70 13.04 17.60
C PRO A 131 -5.56 12.05 17.35
N ASP A 132 -5.49 10.97 18.13
CA ASP A 132 -4.43 9.95 18.00
C ASP A 132 -4.53 9.24 16.64
N SER A 133 -5.73 8.78 16.26
CA SER A 133 -5.94 8.18 14.95
C SER A 133 -5.63 9.14 13.81
N ALA A 134 -5.96 10.43 13.95
CA ALA A 134 -5.65 11.43 12.94
C ALA A 134 -4.14 11.68 12.80
N ALA A 135 -3.40 11.65 13.91
CA ALA A 135 -1.94 11.77 13.94
C ALA A 135 -1.28 10.57 13.24
N ASP A 136 -1.66 9.34 13.60
CA ASP A 136 -1.12 8.11 12.98
C ASP A 136 -1.36 8.08 11.46
N MET A 137 -2.56 8.47 11.02
CA MET A 137 -2.88 8.59 9.60
C MET A 137 -2.07 9.71 8.92
N ALA A 138 -1.87 10.84 9.60
CA ALA A 138 -1.11 11.96 9.05
C ALA A 138 0.37 11.61 8.88
N ASP A 139 0.95 10.89 9.84
CA ASP A 139 2.32 10.41 9.81
C ASP A 139 2.52 9.37 8.72
N SER A 140 1.61 8.39 8.62
CA SER A 140 1.60 7.40 7.53
C SER A 140 1.49 8.07 6.16
N GLY A 141 0.57 9.04 6.03
CA GLY A 141 0.43 9.82 4.81
C GLY A 141 1.68 10.65 4.48
N ALA A 142 2.33 11.23 5.49
CA ALA A 142 3.55 12.02 5.30
C ALA A 142 4.74 11.17 4.83
N ALA A 143 4.94 9.99 5.42
CA ALA A 143 5.98 9.05 4.99
C ALA A 143 5.75 8.60 3.53
N ALA A 144 4.50 8.22 3.20
CA ALA A 144 4.13 7.73 1.88
C ALA A 144 4.30 8.76 0.74
N VAL A 145 4.31 10.07 1.04
CA VAL A 145 4.56 11.12 0.03
C VAL A 145 5.93 10.99 -0.61
N ASP A 146 6.93 10.52 0.14
CA ASP A 146 8.31 10.38 -0.32
C ASP A 146 8.68 8.92 -0.55
N GLU A 147 8.20 8.01 0.29
CA GLU A 147 8.57 6.59 0.23
C GLU A 147 7.93 5.83 -0.93
N LEU A 148 6.64 6.00 -1.20
CA LEU A 148 5.99 5.26 -2.28
C LEU A 148 6.53 5.62 -3.68
N PRO A 149 6.79 6.90 -4.00
CA PRO A 149 7.44 7.26 -5.26
C PRO A 149 8.89 6.76 -5.35
N ALA A 150 9.63 6.76 -4.24
CA ALA A 150 11.00 6.27 -4.21
C ALA A 150 11.07 4.75 -4.38
N ALA A 151 10.13 4.01 -3.79
CA ALA A 151 9.98 2.57 -3.99
C ALA A 151 9.66 2.22 -5.45
N GLU A 152 8.81 3.01 -6.10
CA GLU A 152 8.53 2.87 -7.53
C GLU A 152 9.75 3.20 -8.40
N GLU A 153 10.49 4.27 -8.08
CA GLU A 153 11.73 4.58 -8.79
C GLU A 153 12.77 3.46 -8.66
N PHE A 154 12.91 2.88 -7.47
CA PHE A 154 13.80 1.75 -7.27
C PHE A 154 13.35 0.50 -8.03
N LEU A 155 12.04 0.24 -8.10
CA LEU A 155 11.47 -0.84 -8.92
C LEU A 155 11.81 -0.64 -10.41
N GLU A 156 11.51 0.53 -10.96
CA GLU A 156 11.81 0.89 -12.36
C GLU A 156 13.31 0.69 -12.67
N LEU A 157 14.20 1.13 -11.76
CA LEU A 157 15.65 0.99 -11.92
C LEU A 157 16.13 -0.46 -11.86
N LEU A 158 15.48 -1.31 -11.06
CA LEU A 158 15.78 -2.73 -11.02
C LEU A 158 15.32 -3.44 -12.29
N GLU A 159 14.10 -3.16 -12.77
CA GLU A 159 13.58 -3.69 -14.03
C GLU A 159 14.49 -3.33 -15.20
N ASP A 160 14.86 -2.06 -15.33
CA ASP A 160 15.80 -1.58 -16.36
C ASP A 160 17.15 -2.30 -16.27
N HIS A 161 17.66 -2.53 -15.06
CA HIS A 161 18.92 -3.24 -14.86
C HIS A 161 18.82 -4.72 -15.27
N ILE A 162 17.73 -5.38 -14.89
CA ILE A 162 17.46 -6.78 -15.21
C ILE A 162 17.42 -6.96 -16.73
N ASP A 163 16.60 -6.15 -17.42
CA ASP A 163 16.41 -6.21 -18.87
C ASP A 163 17.72 -6.02 -19.65
N GLN A 164 18.65 -5.23 -19.13
CA GLN A 164 19.92 -4.92 -19.79
C GLN A 164 21.03 -5.94 -19.54
N THR A 165 20.97 -6.70 -18.45
CA THR A 165 22.16 -7.41 -17.93
C THR A 165 21.96 -8.88 -17.62
N VAL A 166 20.72 -9.35 -17.53
CA VAL A 166 20.42 -10.70 -17.03
C VAL A 166 20.12 -11.63 -18.21
N ASP A 167 21.03 -12.57 -18.48
CA ASP A 167 20.68 -13.78 -19.23
C ASP A 167 20.17 -14.83 -18.23
N ALA A 168 18.85 -14.88 -18.03
CA ALA A 168 18.21 -15.77 -17.05
C ALA A 168 18.54 -17.26 -17.31
N PHE A 169 18.84 -17.63 -18.55
CA PHE A 169 19.20 -19.00 -18.93
C PHE A 169 20.60 -19.43 -18.46
N ALA A 170 21.42 -18.48 -18.00
CA ALA A 170 22.76 -18.75 -17.47
C ALA A 170 22.79 -19.06 -15.95
N CYS A 171 21.63 -19.05 -15.27
CA CYS A 171 21.56 -19.28 -13.83
C CYS A 171 21.20 -20.73 -13.50
N GLU A 172 21.95 -21.34 -12.59
CA GLU A 172 21.80 -22.76 -12.20
C GLU A 172 20.85 -22.92 -10.99
N ASP A 173 20.88 -21.95 -10.06
CA ASP A 173 20.05 -21.93 -8.86
C ASP A 173 19.16 -20.67 -8.87
N VAL A 174 17.84 -20.84 -8.93
CA VAL A 174 16.86 -19.76 -8.86
C VAL A 174 16.08 -19.87 -7.55
N ILE A 175 15.99 -18.75 -6.83
CA ILE A 175 15.26 -18.63 -5.58
C ILE A 175 14.22 -17.52 -5.73
N GLU A 176 12.95 -17.89 -5.66
CA GLU A 176 11.83 -16.95 -5.51
C GLU A 176 11.55 -16.75 -4.02
N ASP A 177 11.58 -15.51 -3.55
CA ASP A 177 11.34 -15.18 -2.14
C ASP A 177 10.88 -13.73 -1.98
N HIS A 178 10.57 -13.38 -0.73
CA HIS A 178 10.51 -12.01 -0.25
C HIS A 178 11.86 -11.66 0.39
N PHE A 179 12.59 -10.73 -0.22
CA PHE A 179 13.94 -10.37 0.16
C PHE A 179 13.97 -9.07 0.96
N SER A 180 14.67 -9.07 2.08
CA SER A 180 15.02 -7.87 2.84
C SER A 180 16.34 -7.29 2.36
N ILE A 181 16.44 -5.97 2.21
CA ILE A 181 17.69 -5.26 1.96
C ILE A 181 18.34 -4.97 3.31
N ASP A 182 19.27 -5.82 3.71
CA ASP A 182 19.95 -5.73 5.00
C ASP A 182 20.94 -4.57 5.05
N LEU A 183 21.71 -4.39 3.97
CA LEU A 183 22.75 -3.36 3.87
C LEU A 183 22.88 -2.84 2.44
N VAL A 184 23.07 -1.53 2.33
CA VAL A 184 23.31 -0.83 1.07
C VAL A 184 24.74 -0.27 1.07
N ALA A 185 25.50 -0.58 0.03
CA ALA A 185 26.80 0.03 -0.25
C ALA A 185 26.84 0.49 -1.72
N PRO A 186 27.73 1.42 -2.11
CA PRO A 186 27.81 1.87 -3.49
C PRO A 186 28.02 0.71 -4.48
N GLY A 187 27.01 0.45 -5.32
CA GLY A 187 26.97 -0.63 -6.31
C GLY A 187 26.75 -2.03 -5.75
N LYS A 188 26.32 -2.16 -4.48
CA LYS A 188 26.12 -3.47 -3.84
C LYS A 188 24.94 -3.46 -2.88
N LEU A 189 24.12 -4.50 -2.95
CA LEU A 189 23.05 -4.77 -2.00
C LEU A 189 23.35 -6.08 -1.28
N ARG A 190 23.32 -6.07 0.05
CA ARG A 190 23.23 -7.31 0.84
C ARG A 190 21.75 -7.57 1.11
N ILE A 191 21.29 -8.74 0.71
CA ILE A 191 19.89 -9.12 0.87
C ILE A 191 19.77 -10.47 1.58
N SER A 192 18.69 -10.66 2.32
CA SER A 192 18.33 -11.93 2.94
C SER A 192 16.92 -12.33 2.52
N GLY A 193 16.72 -13.61 2.22
CA GLY A 193 15.39 -14.14 1.92
C GLY A 193 14.64 -14.46 3.22
N MET A 194 13.32 -14.35 3.21
CA MET A 194 12.48 -14.75 4.35
C MET A 194 12.65 -16.23 4.70
N MET A 195 12.95 -17.08 3.71
CA MET A 195 13.07 -18.53 3.84
C MET A 195 14.54 -19.02 3.90
N ALA A 196 15.52 -18.12 3.79
CA ALA A 196 16.94 -18.48 3.67
C ALA A 196 17.79 -17.92 4.83
N ASP A 197 18.54 -18.79 5.51
CA ASP A 197 19.32 -18.45 6.71
C ASP A 197 20.54 -17.54 6.46
N ALA A 198 20.98 -17.37 5.20
CA ALA A 198 22.20 -16.63 4.88
C ALA A 198 21.98 -15.56 3.80
N GLY A 199 22.26 -14.31 4.15
CA GLY A 199 22.19 -13.20 3.21
C GLY A 199 23.29 -13.25 2.13
N VAL A 200 22.92 -12.89 0.90
CA VAL A 200 23.79 -12.82 -0.27
C VAL A 200 24.14 -11.38 -0.61
N THR A 201 25.25 -11.17 -1.33
CA THR A 201 25.61 -9.84 -1.84
C THR A 201 25.47 -9.82 -3.36
N ILE A 202 24.65 -8.89 -3.85
CA ILE A 202 24.39 -8.68 -5.26
C ILE A 202 25.07 -7.38 -5.70
N THR A 203 25.73 -7.42 -6.85
CA THR A 203 26.30 -6.23 -7.48
C THR A 203 25.26 -5.62 -8.39
N VAL A 204 25.00 -4.33 -8.23
CA VAL A 204 24.08 -3.54 -9.06
C VAL A 204 24.78 -2.26 -9.51
N PRO A 205 24.28 -1.56 -10.54
CA PRO A 205 24.76 -0.22 -10.85
C PRO A 205 24.63 0.70 -9.63
N ARG A 206 25.56 1.66 -9.52
CA ARG A 206 25.61 2.56 -8.36
C ARG A 206 24.30 3.34 -8.14
N HIS A 207 23.70 3.83 -9.22
CA HIS A 207 22.45 4.59 -9.14
C HIS A 207 21.28 3.73 -8.63
N VAL A 208 21.27 2.42 -8.91
CA VAL A 208 20.28 1.46 -8.36
C VAL A 208 20.46 1.35 -6.85
N SER A 209 21.70 1.15 -6.36
CA SER A 209 21.94 1.07 -4.92
C SER A 209 21.66 2.39 -4.18
N GLU A 210 21.82 3.54 -4.84
CA GLU A 210 21.55 4.85 -4.23
C GLU A 210 20.04 5.18 -4.14
N ALA A 211 19.19 4.43 -4.85
CA ALA A 211 17.75 4.63 -4.88
C ALA A 211 16.97 3.84 -3.79
N CYS A 212 17.64 2.98 -3.02
CA CYS A 212 17.01 2.19 -1.95
C CYS A 212 17.67 2.43 -0.60
N ARG A 213 17.08 1.86 0.46
CA ARG A 213 17.56 1.95 1.84
C ARG A 213 17.57 0.57 2.50
N ALA A 214 18.42 0.42 3.51
CA ALA A 214 18.34 -0.76 4.37
C ALA A 214 17.00 -0.78 5.12
N GLY A 215 16.42 -1.97 5.27
CA GLY A 215 15.09 -2.19 5.84
C GLY A 215 13.98 -2.31 4.81
N TRP A 216 14.19 -1.82 3.58
CA TRP A 216 13.26 -2.04 2.47
C TRP A 216 13.25 -3.51 2.07
N THR A 217 12.13 -3.96 1.53
CA THR A 217 12.01 -5.33 1.01
C THR A 217 11.51 -5.34 -0.42
N PHE A 218 11.71 -6.46 -1.12
CA PHE A 218 11.12 -6.67 -2.43
C PHE A 218 10.74 -8.13 -2.61
N SER A 219 9.68 -8.37 -3.37
CA SER A 219 9.32 -9.72 -3.83
C SER A 219 9.87 -9.93 -5.23
N GLY A 220 10.48 -11.08 -5.48
CA GLY A 220 11.04 -11.39 -6.79
C GLY A 220 11.83 -12.70 -6.81
N ALA A 221 12.76 -12.79 -7.74
CA ALA A 221 13.63 -13.94 -7.91
C ALA A 221 15.11 -13.52 -7.97
N ILE A 222 15.98 -14.31 -7.37
CA ILE A 222 17.43 -14.19 -7.52
C ILE A 222 18.02 -15.46 -8.10
N GLY A 223 19.09 -15.30 -8.86
CA GLY A 223 19.77 -16.36 -9.59
C GLY A 223 21.25 -16.41 -9.24
N LYS A 224 21.82 -17.61 -9.29
CA LYS A 224 23.27 -17.80 -9.20
C LYS A 224 23.87 -18.20 -10.54
N ALA A 225 24.76 -17.35 -11.05
CA ALA A 225 25.59 -17.62 -12.22
C ALA A 225 27.04 -17.83 -11.77
N GLY A 226 27.48 -19.08 -11.70
CA GLY A 226 28.78 -19.47 -11.16
C GLY A 226 28.98 -19.06 -9.70
N ARG A 227 29.74 -17.98 -9.45
CA ARG A 227 30.01 -17.46 -8.09
C ARG A 227 29.25 -16.16 -7.77
N ARG A 228 28.44 -15.65 -8.69
CA ARG A 228 27.75 -14.36 -8.55
C ARG A 228 26.26 -14.58 -8.38
N TRP A 229 25.67 -13.83 -7.45
CA TRP A 229 24.23 -13.70 -7.30
C TRP A 229 23.75 -12.45 -8.04
N MET A 230 22.58 -12.55 -8.65
CA MET A 230 21.93 -11.48 -9.41
C MET A 230 20.43 -11.52 -9.20
N ILE A 231 19.79 -10.36 -9.29
CA ILE A 231 18.32 -10.26 -9.29
C ILE A 231 17.87 -10.64 -10.70
N LEU A 232 16.95 -11.58 -10.81
CA LEU A 232 16.39 -12.06 -12.08
C LEU A 232 15.02 -11.45 -12.35
N GLU A 233 14.22 -11.30 -11.30
CA GLU A 233 12.90 -10.70 -11.39
C GLU A 233 12.66 -9.84 -10.15
N VAL A 234 11.92 -8.76 -10.35
CA VAL A 234 11.37 -7.94 -9.29
C VAL A 234 9.89 -7.74 -9.60
N TRP A 235 9.04 -7.95 -8.60
CA TRP A 235 7.59 -7.81 -8.78
C TRP A 235 7.03 -6.62 -7.99
N ASN A 236 7.55 -6.38 -6.79
CA ASN A 236 7.10 -5.31 -5.90
C ASN A 236 8.23 -4.89 -4.97
N VAL A 237 8.30 -3.60 -4.62
CA VAL A 237 9.22 -3.02 -3.62
C VAL A 237 8.41 -2.39 -2.50
N TYR A 238 8.80 -2.66 -1.26
CA TYR A 238 8.15 -2.18 -0.04
C TYR A 238 9.15 -1.32 0.77
N PRO A 239 8.84 -0.04 1.01
CA PRO A 239 9.69 0.85 1.79
C PRO A 239 9.60 0.62 3.31
#